data_AF-A0A942V2R5-F1
#
_entry.id   AF-A0A942V2R5-F1
#
_cell.length_a   1.000
_cell.length_b   1.000
_cell.length_c   1.000
_cell.angle_alpha   90.00
_cell.angle_beta   90.00
_cell.angle_gamma   90.00
#
_symmetry.space_group_name_H-M   'P 1'
#
loop_
_entity.id
_entity.type
_entity.pdbx_description
1 polymer ?
#
loop_
_entity_poly.entity_id
_entity_poly.type
_entity_poly.pdbx_seq_one_letter_code
_entity_poly.pdbx_strand_id
1 'polypeptide(L)'
;MKNNLENIIIKAVRYIIENSISYKKLKEKYNHNNEMHFIKVLELLFQSVNIRFETFIKELMALIISNENKFKILEEYNGKKNNKFYLSDTNIKRIDDYIAKCQYEHTADLEKEFRLLQNEIINDKGNNFIEVKCDIDLIFSDNKNIYYLEVKYNDDHDTGKFVNINKKFITTYGAIATELKNKNFKETVIPILFYFTNKKMKGNNYIPEKTNIRRGKRFFNEFLSIKYDDLEKCLSNISENKKNIEIFDELYKKIMDI
;
A
#
# COMPACT_ATOMS: atom_id res chain seq x y z
N MET A 1 -6.02 7.10 24.46
CA MET A 1 -6.08 6.91 22.99
C MET A 1 -5.28 7.97 22.23
N LYS A 2 -5.52 9.29 22.41
CA LYS A 2 -4.74 10.36 21.74
C LYS A 2 -3.21 10.21 21.86
N ASN A 3 -2.68 10.03 23.07
CA ASN A 3 -1.24 9.87 23.28
C ASN A 3 -0.64 8.63 22.58
N ASN A 4 -1.45 7.58 22.35
CA ASN A 4 -0.96 6.39 21.62
C ASN A 4 -0.90 6.67 20.11
N LEU A 5 -1.91 7.34 19.56
CA LEU A 5 -1.96 7.70 18.14
C LEU A 5 -0.85 8.68 17.76
N GLU A 6 -0.60 9.70 18.58
CA GLU A 6 0.52 10.62 18.36
C GLU A 6 1.87 9.90 18.39
N ASN A 7 2.07 8.97 19.33
CA ASN A 7 3.28 8.15 19.38
C ASN A 7 3.43 7.24 18.15
N ILE A 8 2.33 6.68 17.64
CA ILE A 8 2.33 5.88 16.39
C ILE A 8 2.75 6.76 15.20
N ILE A 9 2.17 7.95 15.07
CA ILE A 9 2.53 8.91 14.01
C ILE A 9 4.01 9.30 14.11
N ILE A 10 4.50 9.63 15.31
CA ILE A 10 5.91 9.97 15.54
C ILE A 10 6.83 8.82 15.13
N LYS A 11 6.48 7.57 15.45
CA LYS A 11 7.24 6.38 15.01
C LYS A 11 7.28 6.27 13.50
N ALA A 12 6.14 6.44 12.82
CA ALA A 12 6.07 6.42 11.36
C ALA A 12 6.94 7.52 10.72
N VAL A 13 6.91 8.74 11.28
CA VAL A 13 7.75 9.87 10.85
C VAL A 13 9.24 9.54 11.00
N ARG A 14 9.66 9.05 12.19
CA ARG A 14 11.07 8.67 12.44
C ARG A 14 11.55 7.59 11.49
N TYR A 15 10.77 6.52 11.31
CA TYR A 15 11.13 5.41 10.43
C TYR A 15 11.49 5.89 9.02
N ILE A 16 10.70 6.80 8.45
CA ILE A 16 10.96 7.29 7.09
C ILE A 16 12.16 8.19 7.06
N ILE A 17 12.31 9.10 8.03
CA ILE A 17 13.44 10.01 8.08
C ILE A 17 14.74 9.20 8.14
N GLU A 18 14.83 8.22 9.03
CA GLU A 18 15.99 7.34 9.18
C GLU A 18 16.29 6.53 7.92
N ASN A 19 15.27 5.98 7.26
CA ASN A 19 15.44 5.20 6.03
C ASN A 19 15.60 6.05 4.76
N SER A 20 15.45 7.37 4.85
CA SER A 20 15.48 8.27 3.70
C SER A 20 16.80 9.02 3.50
N ILE A 21 17.65 9.08 4.53
CA ILE A 21 18.97 9.70 4.46
C ILE A 21 20.01 8.62 4.14
N SER A 22 20.31 8.42 2.85
CA SER A 22 21.56 7.75 2.49
C SER A 22 22.65 8.82 2.39
N TYR A 23 23.48 8.90 3.42
CA TYR A 23 24.66 9.79 3.47
C TYR A 23 25.50 9.72 2.18
N LYS A 24 25.62 8.50 1.63
CA LYS A 24 26.30 8.21 0.36
C LYS A 24 25.63 8.91 -0.83
N LYS A 25 24.31 8.78 -0.98
CA LYS A 25 23.55 9.43 -2.07
C LYS A 25 23.50 10.95 -1.96
N LEU A 26 23.50 11.49 -0.74
CA LEU A 26 23.59 12.94 -0.54
C LEU A 26 24.96 13.44 -1.00
N LYS A 27 26.05 12.85 -0.49
CA LYS A 27 27.43 13.24 -0.84
C LYS A 27 27.75 13.09 -2.34
N GLU A 28 27.27 12.02 -2.99
CA GLU A 28 27.42 11.82 -4.44
C GLU A 28 26.76 12.92 -5.28
N LYS A 29 25.66 13.53 -4.79
CA LYS A 29 24.92 14.57 -5.53
C LYS A 29 25.44 15.99 -5.30
N TYR A 30 26.16 16.24 -4.21
CA TYR A 30 26.79 17.54 -3.92
C TYR A 30 28.00 17.84 -4.82
N ASN A 31 28.59 16.85 -5.49
CA ASN A 31 29.85 17.02 -6.23
C ASN A 31 29.72 17.63 -7.66
N HIS A 32 28.53 17.98 -8.13
CA HIS A 32 28.35 18.48 -9.51
C HIS A 32 28.32 20.02 -9.60
N ASN A 33 29.47 20.68 -9.43
CA ASN A 33 29.62 22.11 -9.72
C ASN A 33 29.32 22.44 -11.19
N ASN A 34 28.19 23.11 -11.50
CA ASN A 34 28.13 24.31 -12.36
C ASN A 34 26.77 24.78 -12.91
N GLU A 35 25.59 24.25 -12.55
CA GLU A 35 24.32 24.87 -12.99
C GLU A 35 23.21 24.84 -11.92
N MET A 36 22.55 25.98 -11.71
CA MET A 36 21.43 26.28 -10.79
C MET A 36 21.11 25.17 -9.75
N HIS A 37 22.09 24.88 -8.89
CA HIS A 37 22.05 23.80 -7.89
C HIS A 37 20.80 23.82 -7.03
N PHE A 38 20.33 25.02 -6.68
CA PHE A 38 19.24 25.21 -5.75
C PHE A 38 17.90 24.65 -6.26
N ILE A 39 17.55 24.89 -7.53
CA ILE A 39 16.29 24.39 -8.10
C ILE A 39 16.31 22.86 -8.22
N LYS A 40 17.45 22.28 -8.60
CA LYS A 40 17.61 20.83 -8.77
C LYS A 40 17.63 20.10 -7.42
N VAL A 41 18.22 20.71 -6.39
CA VAL A 41 18.15 20.21 -5.01
C VAL A 41 16.73 20.28 -4.48
N LEU A 42 16.01 21.39 -4.70
CA LEU A 42 14.59 21.52 -4.33
C LEU A 42 13.72 20.49 -5.05
N GLU A 43 13.89 20.32 -6.36
CA GLU A 43 13.15 19.33 -7.14
C GLU A 43 13.37 17.91 -6.59
N LEU A 44 14.63 17.56 -6.30
CA LEU A 44 14.98 16.27 -5.69
C LEU A 44 14.37 16.11 -4.29
N LEU A 45 14.34 17.16 -3.48
CA LEU A 45 13.69 17.15 -2.17
C LEU A 45 12.18 16.93 -2.33
N PHE A 46 11.50 17.67 -3.20
CA PHE A 46 10.05 17.54 -3.42
C PHE A 46 9.66 16.19 -4.02
N GLN A 47 10.39 15.70 -5.02
CA GLN A 47 10.18 14.35 -5.58
C GLN A 47 10.39 13.28 -4.51
N SER A 48 11.41 13.45 -3.67
CA SER A 48 11.66 12.50 -2.60
C SER A 48 10.59 12.57 -1.51
N VAL A 49 10.07 13.75 -1.17
CA VAL A 49 8.94 13.92 -0.24
C VAL A 49 7.69 13.22 -0.79
N ASN A 50 7.39 13.34 -2.09
CA ASN A 50 6.21 12.70 -2.68
C ASN A 50 6.30 11.16 -2.64
N ILE A 51 7.45 10.57 -3.03
CA ILE A 51 7.69 9.12 -2.94
C ILE A 51 7.68 8.65 -1.47
N ARG A 52 8.21 9.47 -0.55
CA ARG A 52 8.24 9.17 0.89
C ARG A 52 6.86 9.26 1.52
N PHE A 53 5.93 10.02 0.96
CA PHE A 53 4.58 10.14 1.49
C PHE A 53 3.75 8.86 1.30
N GLU A 54 3.83 8.21 0.14
CA GLU A 54 3.21 6.89 -0.03
C GLU A 54 3.82 5.85 0.92
N THR A 55 5.13 5.92 1.13
CA THR A 55 5.83 5.08 2.10
C THR A 55 5.38 5.38 3.54
N PHE A 56 5.07 6.66 3.84
CA PHE A 56 4.54 7.08 5.13
C PHE A 56 3.19 6.49 5.42
N ILE A 57 2.27 6.55 4.47
CA ILE A 57 0.94 5.98 4.67
C ILE A 57 1.04 4.47 4.90
N LYS A 58 1.90 3.76 4.16
CA LYS A 58 2.12 2.32 4.35
C LYS A 58 2.64 1.99 5.74
N GLU A 59 3.69 2.67 6.19
CA GLU A 59 4.28 2.46 7.51
C GLU A 59 3.31 2.82 8.64
N LEU A 60 2.61 3.95 8.51
CA LEU A 60 1.61 4.39 9.46
C LEU A 60 0.50 3.35 9.60
N MET A 61 -0.02 2.83 8.49
CA MET A 61 -1.06 1.81 8.51
C MET A 61 -0.57 0.49 9.12
N ALA A 62 0.65 0.07 8.79
CA ALA A 62 1.27 -1.11 9.40
C ALA A 62 1.37 -0.96 10.93
N LEU A 63 1.87 0.18 11.41
CA LEU A 63 1.96 0.46 12.85
C LEU A 63 0.59 0.52 13.53
N ILE A 64 -0.41 1.15 12.91
CA ILE A 64 -1.77 1.21 13.45
C ILE A 64 -2.34 -0.21 13.61
N ILE A 65 -2.21 -1.05 12.58
CA ILE A 65 -2.72 -2.43 12.61
C ILE A 65 -1.97 -3.29 13.61
N SER A 66 -0.65 -3.14 13.72
CA SER A 66 0.15 -3.85 14.74
C SER A 66 -0.20 -3.47 16.18
N ASN A 67 -0.89 -2.34 16.40
CA ASN A 67 -1.41 -1.96 17.71
C ASN A 67 -2.81 -2.57 18.01
N GLU A 68 -3.44 -3.25 17.04
CA GLU A 68 -4.69 -3.96 17.25
C GLU A 68 -4.42 -5.39 17.71
N ASN A 69 -4.79 -5.72 18.95
CA ASN A 69 -4.55 -7.04 19.54
C ASN A 69 -5.18 -8.22 18.77
N LYS A 70 -6.16 -7.95 17.90
CA LYS A 70 -6.88 -8.95 17.11
C LYS A 70 -6.19 -9.32 15.80
N PHE A 71 -5.12 -8.61 15.42
CA PHE A 71 -4.42 -8.85 14.17
C PHE A 71 -2.99 -9.28 14.38
N LYS A 72 -2.50 -10.10 13.44
CA LYS A 72 -1.10 -10.51 13.34
C LYS A 72 -0.55 -10.14 11.96
N ILE A 73 0.53 -9.37 11.94
CA ILE A 73 1.27 -9.07 10.70
C ILE A 73 1.97 -10.35 10.20
N LEU A 74 1.91 -10.59 8.88
CA LEU A 74 2.66 -11.67 8.24
C LEU A 74 4.04 -11.13 7.82
N GLU A 75 4.98 -11.08 8.77
CA GLU A 75 6.33 -10.50 8.60
C GLU A 75 7.15 -11.12 7.45
N GLU A 76 6.82 -12.35 7.04
CA GLU A 76 7.45 -12.98 5.88
C GLU A 76 7.20 -12.18 4.59
N TYR A 77 6.10 -11.45 4.50
CA TYR A 77 5.63 -10.80 3.28
C TYR A 77 5.42 -9.30 3.42
N ASN A 78 5.07 -8.84 4.63
CA ASN A 78 4.68 -7.46 4.90
C ASN A 78 5.77 -6.44 4.53
N GLY A 79 5.39 -5.40 3.78
CA GLY A 79 6.29 -4.33 3.35
C GLY A 79 7.42 -4.76 2.40
N LYS A 80 7.48 -6.04 1.98
CA LYS A 80 8.57 -6.55 1.15
C LYS A 80 8.36 -6.21 -0.32
N LYS A 81 9.46 -5.88 -0.99
CA LYS A 81 9.51 -5.56 -2.42
C LYS A 81 10.07 -6.72 -3.21
N ASN A 82 9.63 -6.87 -4.45
CA ASN A 82 10.10 -7.91 -5.37
C ASN A 82 10.02 -9.34 -4.79
N ASN A 83 8.98 -9.64 -4.01
CA ASN A 83 8.72 -11.01 -3.56
C ASN A 83 8.52 -11.89 -4.81
N LYS A 84 9.19 -13.03 -4.82
CA LYS A 84 9.08 -14.00 -5.91
C LYS A 84 7.96 -14.96 -5.58
N PHE A 85 6.88 -14.85 -6.34
CA PHE A 85 5.77 -15.80 -6.29
C PHE A 85 5.65 -16.53 -7.61
N TYR A 86 4.79 -17.54 -7.64
CA TYR A 86 4.51 -18.32 -8.82
C TYR A 86 3.01 -18.31 -9.10
N LEU A 87 2.65 -17.99 -10.33
CA LEU A 87 1.27 -18.02 -10.80
C LEU A 87 1.21 -18.79 -12.12
N SER A 88 0.15 -19.56 -12.31
CA SER A 88 0.01 -20.33 -13.55
C SER A 88 -0.28 -19.41 -14.74
N ASP A 89 0.17 -19.81 -15.94
CA ASP A 89 -0.16 -19.10 -17.18
C ASP A 89 -1.68 -18.99 -17.38
N THR A 90 -2.42 -20.02 -16.91
CA THR A 90 -3.88 -20.02 -16.94
C THR A 90 -4.45 -18.92 -16.07
N ASN A 91 -3.96 -18.74 -14.84
CA ASN A 91 -4.41 -17.65 -13.96
C ASN A 91 -4.01 -16.28 -14.48
N ILE A 92 -2.83 -16.14 -15.09
CA ILE A 92 -2.42 -14.88 -15.72
C ILE A 92 -3.38 -14.52 -16.85
N LYS A 93 -3.70 -15.48 -17.71
CA LYS A 93 -4.68 -15.28 -18.78
C LYS A 93 -6.06 -14.93 -18.24
N ARG A 94 -6.55 -15.63 -17.20
CA ARG A 94 -7.85 -15.30 -16.55
C ARG A 94 -7.92 -13.86 -16.06
N ILE A 95 -6.83 -13.37 -15.45
CA ILE A 95 -6.76 -11.98 -14.98
C ILE A 95 -6.80 -11.01 -16.17
N ASP A 96 -6.07 -11.31 -17.24
CA ASP A 96 -6.04 -10.48 -18.44
C ASP A 96 -7.40 -10.44 -19.15
N ASP A 97 -8.05 -11.59 -19.29
CA ASP A 97 -9.39 -11.72 -19.85
C ASP A 97 -10.42 -10.96 -18.99
N TYR A 98 -10.32 -11.04 -17.66
CA TYR A 98 -11.17 -10.28 -16.74
C TYR A 98 -10.99 -8.76 -16.88
N ILE A 99 -9.74 -8.29 -16.94
CA ILE A 99 -9.43 -6.87 -17.12
C ILE A 99 -9.99 -6.38 -18.46
N ALA A 100 -9.77 -7.13 -19.54
CA ALA A 100 -10.30 -6.81 -20.86
C ALA A 100 -11.84 -6.77 -20.84
N LYS A 101 -12.49 -7.77 -20.24
CA LYS A 101 -13.94 -7.79 -20.06
C LYS A 101 -14.43 -6.52 -19.38
N CYS A 102 -13.84 -6.12 -18.24
CA CYS A 102 -14.24 -4.91 -17.53
C CYS A 102 -13.98 -3.60 -18.33
N GLN A 103 -13.07 -3.62 -19.31
CA GLN A 103 -12.80 -2.48 -20.19
C GLN A 103 -13.84 -2.33 -21.30
N TYR A 104 -14.23 -3.44 -21.92
CA TYR A 104 -15.03 -3.44 -23.15
C TYR A 104 -16.51 -3.76 -22.92
N GLU A 105 -16.80 -4.56 -21.88
CA GLU A 105 -18.13 -4.99 -21.51
C GLU A 105 -18.48 -4.31 -20.19
N HIS A 106 -19.49 -3.43 -20.20
CA HIS A 106 -19.99 -2.87 -18.94
C HIS A 106 -20.57 -4.00 -18.08
N THR A 107 -19.79 -4.48 -17.11
CA THR A 107 -20.17 -5.57 -16.23
C THR A 107 -21.37 -5.17 -15.37
N ALA A 108 -22.52 -5.81 -15.59
CA ALA A 108 -23.76 -5.53 -14.85
C ALA A 108 -23.66 -5.85 -13.35
N ASP A 109 -22.89 -6.89 -12.99
CA ASP A 109 -22.64 -7.28 -11.59
C ASP A 109 -21.14 -7.55 -11.34
N LEU A 110 -20.41 -6.47 -11.06
CA LEU A 110 -18.97 -6.54 -10.80
C LEU A 110 -18.62 -7.39 -9.57
N GLU A 111 -19.49 -7.42 -8.55
CA GLU A 111 -19.23 -8.17 -7.31
C GLU A 111 -19.25 -9.67 -7.56
N LYS A 112 -20.23 -10.15 -8.33
CA LYS A 112 -20.31 -11.55 -8.73
C LYS A 112 -19.13 -11.97 -9.61
N GLU A 113 -18.81 -11.19 -10.64
CA GLU A 113 -17.72 -11.52 -11.57
C GLU A 113 -16.35 -11.53 -10.86
N PHE A 114 -16.10 -10.57 -9.96
CA PHE A 114 -14.86 -10.56 -9.20
C PHE A 114 -14.75 -11.79 -8.28
N ARG A 115 -15.84 -12.19 -7.60
CA ARG A 115 -15.85 -13.42 -6.79
C ARG A 115 -15.61 -14.68 -7.62
N LEU A 116 -16.18 -14.76 -8.82
CA LEU A 116 -15.92 -15.86 -9.74
C LEU A 116 -14.42 -15.92 -10.08
N LEU A 117 -13.81 -14.81 -10.47
CA LEU A 117 -12.37 -14.73 -10.73
C LEU A 117 -11.54 -15.19 -9.52
N GLN A 118 -11.88 -14.71 -8.32
CA GLN A 118 -11.17 -15.10 -7.10
C GLN A 118 -11.23 -16.62 -6.86
N ASN A 119 -12.40 -17.23 -7.06
CA ASN A 119 -12.59 -18.67 -6.92
C ASN A 119 -11.85 -19.46 -7.99
N GLU A 120 -11.85 -19.01 -9.25
CA GLU A 120 -11.12 -19.66 -10.33
C GLU A 120 -9.62 -19.62 -10.11
N ILE A 121 -9.08 -18.49 -9.62
CA ILE A 121 -7.67 -18.35 -9.29
C ILE A 121 -7.25 -19.36 -8.21
N ILE A 122 -8.00 -19.42 -7.10
CA ILE A 122 -7.68 -20.29 -5.97
C ILE A 122 -7.83 -21.77 -6.33
N ASN A 123 -8.81 -22.13 -7.17
CA ASN A 123 -9.08 -23.52 -7.56
C ASN A 123 -8.30 -23.97 -8.78
N ASP A 124 -7.39 -23.14 -9.29
CA ASP A 124 -6.56 -23.49 -10.42
C ASP A 124 -5.72 -24.75 -10.14
N LYS A 125 -5.67 -25.62 -11.15
CA LYS A 125 -4.87 -26.85 -11.19
C LYS A 125 -3.91 -26.82 -12.37
N GLY A 126 -3.55 -25.62 -12.84
CA GLY A 126 -2.63 -25.45 -13.95
C GLY A 126 -1.26 -26.05 -13.63
N ASN A 127 -0.54 -26.43 -14.69
CA ASN A 127 0.75 -27.13 -14.55
C ASN A 127 1.95 -26.22 -14.84
N ASN A 128 1.74 -25.14 -15.60
CA ASN A 128 2.81 -24.21 -16.01
C ASN A 128 2.77 -22.97 -15.13
N PHE A 129 3.72 -22.86 -14.21
CA PHE A 129 3.88 -21.72 -13.31
C PHE A 129 5.03 -20.84 -13.76
N ILE A 130 4.80 -19.53 -13.77
CA ILE A 130 5.84 -18.54 -14.05
C ILE A 130 6.11 -17.68 -12.83
N GLU A 131 7.35 -17.19 -12.72
CA GLU A 131 7.74 -16.26 -11.65
C GLU A 131 7.05 -14.91 -11.86
N VAL A 132 6.36 -14.44 -10.84
CA VAL A 132 5.78 -13.09 -10.77
C VAL A 132 6.39 -12.36 -9.59
N LYS A 133 6.95 -11.17 -9.86
CA LYS A 133 7.51 -10.30 -8.82
C LYS A 133 6.44 -9.35 -8.31
N CYS A 134 6.15 -9.43 -7.02
CA CYS A 134 5.13 -8.60 -6.38
C CYS A 134 5.72 -7.78 -5.23
N ASP A 135 5.28 -6.54 -5.14
CA ASP A 135 5.44 -5.75 -3.93
C ASP A 135 4.20 -5.97 -3.06
N ILE A 136 4.40 -6.10 -1.75
CA ILE A 136 3.31 -6.22 -0.79
C ILE A 136 3.40 -5.03 0.13
N ASP A 137 2.41 -4.13 0.03
CA ASP A 137 2.35 -2.96 0.89
C ASP A 137 2.08 -3.36 2.33
N LEU A 138 1.03 -4.15 2.55
CA LEU A 138 0.62 -4.58 3.88
C LEU A 138 -0.14 -5.90 3.83
N ILE A 139 0.21 -6.82 4.74
CA ILE A 139 -0.49 -8.11 4.87
C ILE A 139 -0.55 -8.53 6.34
N PHE A 140 -1.76 -8.84 6.79
CA PHE A 140 -2.05 -9.21 8.17
C PHE A 140 -3.20 -10.21 8.23
N SER A 141 -3.41 -10.80 9.39
CA SER A 141 -4.41 -11.84 9.59
C SER A 141 -5.20 -11.64 10.88
N ASP A 142 -6.44 -12.11 10.87
CA ASP A 142 -7.15 -12.50 12.08
C ASP A 142 -7.28 -14.04 12.13
N ASN A 143 -8.11 -14.55 13.04
CA ASN A 143 -8.29 -16.00 13.22
C ASN A 143 -8.98 -16.72 12.04
N LYS A 144 -9.51 -16.00 11.05
CA LYS A 144 -10.31 -16.55 9.94
C LYS A 144 -9.77 -16.15 8.57
N ASN A 145 -9.21 -14.96 8.46
CA ASN A 145 -8.89 -14.32 7.20
C ASN A 145 -7.47 -13.76 7.20
N ILE A 146 -6.88 -13.74 6.01
CA ILE A 146 -5.65 -13.01 5.72
C ILE A 146 -6.01 -11.85 4.80
N TYR A 147 -5.72 -10.63 5.23
CA TYR A 147 -6.01 -9.41 4.50
C TYR A 147 -4.75 -8.95 3.77
N TYR A 148 -4.81 -8.92 2.45
CA TYR A 148 -3.80 -8.26 1.61
C TYR A 148 -4.29 -6.87 1.24
N LEU A 149 -3.50 -5.85 1.57
CA LEU A 149 -3.81 -4.47 1.25
C LEU A 149 -2.84 -3.93 0.19
N GLU A 150 -3.40 -3.37 -0.88
CA GLU A 150 -2.70 -2.42 -1.74
C GLU A 150 -3.07 -1.01 -1.27
N VAL A 151 -2.08 -0.23 -0.85
CA VAL A 151 -2.30 1.06 -0.20
C VAL A 151 -2.16 2.18 -1.22
N LYS A 152 -3.20 3.02 -1.31
CA LYS A 152 -3.23 4.24 -2.11
C LYS A 152 -3.60 5.41 -1.23
N TYR A 153 -2.99 6.57 -1.47
CA TYR A 153 -3.34 7.78 -0.74
C TYR A 153 -4.74 8.28 -1.13
N ASN A 154 -4.96 8.48 -2.42
CA ASN A 154 -6.18 8.99 -3.00
C ASN A 154 -6.51 8.25 -4.31
N ASP A 155 -7.74 8.47 -4.78
CA ASP A 155 -8.28 7.86 -5.99
C ASP A 155 -8.22 8.87 -7.14
N ASP A 156 -7.01 9.19 -7.60
CA ASP A 156 -6.74 10.28 -8.57
C ASP A 156 -6.01 9.82 -9.85
N HIS A 157 -5.96 8.52 -10.11
CA HIS A 157 -5.15 7.98 -11.20
C HIS A 157 -5.73 8.28 -12.59
N ASP A 158 -4.85 8.70 -13.51
CA ASP A 158 -5.16 8.79 -14.95
C ASP A 158 -5.58 7.43 -15.52
N THR A 159 -6.41 7.43 -16.56
CA THR A 159 -7.09 6.25 -17.13
C THR A 159 -6.14 5.09 -17.48
N GLY A 160 -4.94 5.36 -18.02
CA GLY A 160 -3.96 4.29 -18.33
C GLY A 160 -3.31 3.68 -17.09
N LYS A 161 -3.03 4.49 -16.07
CA LYS A 161 -2.53 4.01 -14.77
C LYS A 161 -3.60 3.22 -14.02
N PHE A 162 -4.86 3.60 -14.20
CA PHE A 162 -6.01 2.97 -13.55
C PHE A 162 -6.13 1.48 -13.90
N VAL A 163 -6.02 1.10 -15.18
CA VAL A 163 -6.08 -0.33 -15.59
C VAL A 163 -4.92 -1.12 -14.98
N ASN A 164 -3.71 -0.59 -15.11
CA ASN A 164 -2.49 -1.27 -14.67
C ASN A 164 -2.48 -1.50 -13.15
N ILE A 165 -2.98 -0.56 -12.37
CA ILE A 165 -3.07 -0.69 -10.90
C ILE A 165 -4.03 -1.80 -10.53
N ASN A 166 -5.21 -1.86 -11.17
CA ASN A 166 -6.19 -2.91 -10.90
C ASN A 166 -5.66 -4.28 -11.34
N LYS A 167 -5.04 -4.39 -12.52
CA LYS A 167 -4.38 -5.63 -12.97
C LYS A 167 -3.29 -6.06 -11.98
N LYS A 168 -2.38 -5.16 -11.60
CA LYS A 168 -1.33 -5.43 -10.61
C LYS A 168 -1.92 -5.95 -9.30
N PHE A 169 -2.93 -5.28 -8.76
CA PHE A 169 -3.60 -5.66 -7.52
C PHE A 169 -4.17 -7.09 -7.57
N ILE A 170 -4.88 -7.44 -8.65
CA ILE A 170 -5.45 -8.78 -8.83
C ILE A 170 -4.35 -9.83 -9.01
N THR A 171 -3.31 -9.53 -9.80
CA THR A 171 -2.15 -10.42 -9.98
C THR A 171 -1.45 -10.69 -8.66
N THR A 172 -1.19 -9.65 -7.86
CA THR A 172 -0.57 -9.79 -6.54
C THR A 172 -1.44 -10.61 -5.59
N TYR A 173 -2.75 -10.34 -5.56
CA TYR A 173 -3.70 -11.19 -4.84
C TYR A 173 -3.59 -12.65 -5.26
N GLY A 174 -3.64 -12.94 -6.56
CA GLY A 174 -3.62 -14.31 -7.06
C GLY A 174 -2.33 -15.04 -6.72
N ALA A 175 -1.19 -14.34 -6.78
CA ALA A 175 0.10 -14.89 -6.41
C ALA A 175 0.18 -15.22 -4.91
N ILE A 176 -0.27 -14.29 -4.04
CA ILE A 176 -0.30 -14.49 -2.58
C ILE A 176 -1.26 -15.63 -2.21
N ALA A 177 -2.47 -15.63 -2.76
CA ALA A 177 -3.48 -16.65 -2.46
C ALA A 177 -3.00 -18.06 -2.86
N THR A 178 -2.32 -18.18 -4.01
CA THR A 178 -1.71 -19.43 -4.47
C THR A 178 -0.59 -19.88 -3.54
N GLU A 179 0.33 -18.98 -3.19
CA GLU A 179 1.44 -19.25 -2.28
C GLU A 179 0.96 -19.75 -0.90
N LEU A 180 0.02 -19.02 -0.28
CA LEU A 180 -0.47 -19.36 1.05
C LEU A 180 -1.27 -20.67 1.05
N LYS A 181 -2.04 -20.92 -0.01
CA LYS A 181 -2.70 -22.22 -0.21
C LYS A 181 -1.69 -23.36 -0.30
N ASN A 182 -0.61 -23.19 -1.05
CA ASN A 182 0.45 -24.21 -1.20
C ASN A 182 1.20 -24.44 0.12
N LYS A 183 1.30 -23.41 0.97
CA LYS A 183 1.80 -23.51 2.34
C LYS A 183 0.76 -24.05 3.35
N ASN A 184 -0.41 -24.50 2.87
CA ASN A 184 -1.51 -25.08 3.67
C ASN A 184 -2.12 -24.12 4.71
N PHE A 185 -2.11 -22.81 4.46
CA PHE A 185 -2.92 -21.87 5.21
C PHE A 185 -4.41 -22.19 4.98
N LYS A 186 -5.22 -22.08 6.04
CA LYS A 186 -6.67 -22.40 5.98
C LYS A 186 -7.54 -21.16 5.90
N GLU A 187 -6.96 -20.02 6.24
CA GLU A 187 -7.58 -18.71 6.25
C GLU A 187 -7.88 -18.25 4.81
N THR A 188 -8.99 -17.55 4.64
CA THR A 188 -9.34 -16.99 3.34
C THR A 188 -8.56 -15.71 3.09
N VAL A 189 -7.91 -15.61 1.92
CA VAL A 189 -7.22 -14.39 1.51
C VAL A 189 -8.24 -13.37 0.98
N ILE A 190 -8.35 -12.23 1.64
CA ILE A 190 -9.23 -11.13 1.28
C ILE A 190 -8.38 -9.97 0.74
N PRO A 191 -8.43 -9.69 -0.58
CA PRO A 191 -7.72 -8.56 -1.16
C PRO A 191 -8.52 -7.28 -0.95
N ILE A 192 -7.85 -6.23 -0.47
CA ILE A 192 -8.41 -4.91 -0.22
C ILE A 192 -7.59 -3.85 -0.96
N LEU A 193 -8.22 -3.16 -1.91
CA LEU A 193 -7.68 -1.93 -2.45
C LEU A 193 -8.05 -0.80 -1.50
N PHE A 194 -7.07 -0.34 -0.72
CA PHE A 194 -7.28 0.63 0.33
C PHE A 194 -6.94 2.03 -0.17
N TYR A 195 -7.89 2.96 -0.04
CA TYR A 195 -7.64 4.39 -0.22
C TYR A 195 -7.65 5.08 1.14
N PHE A 196 -6.58 5.81 1.44
CA PHE A 196 -6.42 6.51 2.71
C PHE A 196 -7.46 7.64 2.89
N THR A 197 -7.88 8.27 1.80
CA THR A 197 -8.91 9.33 1.81
C THR A 197 -10.32 8.78 1.59
N ASN A 198 -11.34 9.52 2.07
CA ASN A 198 -12.75 9.18 1.83
C ASN A 198 -13.22 9.51 0.40
N LYS A 199 -12.47 10.34 -0.33
CA LYS A 199 -12.88 10.86 -1.64
C LYS A 199 -12.97 9.73 -2.66
N LYS A 200 -14.05 9.75 -3.44
CA LYS A 200 -14.26 8.89 -4.62
C LYS A 200 -14.30 9.78 -5.85
N MET A 201 -13.51 9.45 -6.89
CA MET A 201 -13.52 10.22 -8.14
C MET A 201 -14.43 9.59 -9.18
N LYS A 202 -13.97 8.55 -9.89
CA LYS A 202 -14.70 7.98 -11.05
C LYS A 202 -15.34 6.61 -10.81
N GLY A 203 -15.21 6.06 -9.60
CA GLY A 203 -15.62 4.68 -9.32
C GLY A 203 -14.72 3.65 -10.00
N ASN A 204 -14.77 2.41 -9.53
CA ASN A 204 -13.92 1.34 -10.02
C ASN A 204 -14.77 0.29 -10.75
N ASN A 205 -14.40 0.02 -12.00
CA ASN A 205 -15.09 -0.94 -12.87
C ASN A 205 -14.40 -2.32 -12.88
N TYR A 206 -13.29 -2.47 -12.16
CA TYR A 206 -12.51 -3.71 -12.06
C TYR A 206 -12.65 -4.35 -10.69
N ILE A 207 -12.72 -3.55 -9.63
CA ILE A 207 -12.75 -4.02 -8.24
C ILE A 207 -14.05 -3.54 -7.58
N PRO A 208 -14.84 -4.44 -6.97
CA PRO A 208 -16.12 -4.06 -6.40
C PRO A 208 -15.96 -3.14 -5.19
N GLU A 209 -16.55 -1.95 -5.29
CA GLU A 209 -16.49 -0.92 -4.25
C GLU A 209 -17.05 -1.41 -2.90
N LYS A 210 -18.10 -2.24 -2.94
CA LYS A 210 -18.77 -2.76 -1.74
C LYS A 210 -17.93 -3.81 -1.02
N THR A 211 -17.19 -4.66 -1.68
CA THR A 211 -16.54 -5.81 -1.02
C THR A 211 -15.04 -5.67 -0.88
N ASN A 212 -14.36 -5.09 -1.87
CA ASN A 212 -12.89 -5.14 -1.97
C ASN A 212 -12.22 -3.77 -2.01
N ILE A 213 -12.99 -2.67 -2.07
CA ILE A 213 -12.44 -1.32 -1.85
C ILE A 213 -12.83 -0.83 -0.46
N ARG A 214 -11.86 -0.26 0.25
CA ARG A 214 -12.10 0.39 1.55
C ARG A 214 -11.45 1.76 1.53
N ARG A 215 -12.25 2.78 1.86
CA ARG A 215 -11.84 4.19 1.85
C ARG A 215 -11.88 4.75 3.26
N GLY A 216 -10.81 5.39 3.70
CA GLY A 216 -10.70 6.13 4.96
C GLY A 216 -11.56 5.56 6.09
N LYS A 217 -12.64 6.28 6.44
CA LYS A 217 -13.60 5.95 7.52
C LYS A 217 -14.08 4.50 7.47
N ARG A 218 -14.38 3.98 6.28
CA ARG A 218 -14.91 2.63 6.15
C ARG A 218 -13.89 1.58 6.61
N PHE A 219 -12.64 1.71 6.20
CA PHE A 219 -11.58 0.81 6.65
C PHE A 219 -11.41 0.90 8.16
N PHE A 220 -11.35 2.13 8.69
CA PHE A 220 -11.13 2.35 10.13
C PHE A 220 -12.26 1.77 10.96
N ASN A 221 -13.51 1.97 10.56
CA ASN A 221 -14.66 1.43 11.29
C ASN A 221 -14.73 -0.10 11.25
N GLU A 222 -14.32 -0.73 10.15
CA GLU A 222 -14.36 -2.19 10.01
C GLU A 222 -13.18 -2.86 10.73
N PHE A 223 -11.98 -2.27 10.65
CA PHE A 223 -10.74 -2.93 11.06
C PHE A 223 -10.17 -2.37 12.37
N LEU A 224 -10.34 -1.09 12.68
CA LEU A 224 -9.54 -0.41 13.69
C LEU A 224 -10.36 0.09 14.87
N SER A 225 -9.74 0.16 16.04
CA SER A 225 -10.29 0.81 17.23
C SER A 225 -10.13 2.34 17.17
N ILE A 226 -9.10 2.82 16.46
CA ILE A 226 -8.86 4.24 16.21
C ILE A 226 -9.89 4.75 15.20
N LYS A 227 -10.49 5.91 15.48
CA LYS A 227 -11.40 6.57 14.55
C LYS A 227 -10.60 7.33 13.49
N TYR A 228 -11.10 7.29 12.26
CA TYR A 228 -10.51 8.03 11.15
C TYR A 228 -10.40 9.53 11.43
N ASP A 229 -11.45 10.12 12.01
CA ASP A 229 -11.51 11.56 12.29
C ASP A 229 -10.48 11.99 13.35
N ASP A 230 -10.12 11.09 14.28
CA ASP A 230 -9.04 11.35 15.24
C ASP A 230 -7.68 11.36 14.55
N LEU A 231 -7.45 10.44 13.61
CA LEU A 231 -6.23 10.40 12.81
C LEU A 231 -6.12 11.62 11.90
N GLU A 232 -7.19 11.97 11.19
CA GLU A 232 -7.26 13.16 10.34
C GLU A 232 -6.89 14.41 11.14
N LYS A 233 -7.50 14.60 12.32
CA LYS A 233 -7.16 15.72 13.20
C LYS A 233 -5.70 15.73 13.64
N CYS A 234 -5.13 14.58 14.00
CA CYS A 234 -3.71 14.50 14.37
C CYS A 234 -2.79 14.83 13.18
N LEU A 235 -3.10 14.33 11.98
CA LEU A 235 -2.29 14.57 10.78
C LEU A 235 -2.41 16.01 10.27
N SER A 236 -3.58 16.65 10.40
CA SER A 236 -3.76 18.07 10.03
C SER A 236 -2.88 19.00 10.85
N ASN A 237 -2.57 18.62 12.10
CA ASN A 237 -1.73 19.41 13.01
C ASN A 237 -0.32 18.81 13.18
N ILE A 238 0.10 17.93 12.26
CA ILE A 238 1.37 17.18 12.39
C ILE A 238 2.59 18.11 12.44
N SER A 239 2.53 19.24 11.72
CA SER A 239 3.58 20.26 11.66
C SER A 239 3.69 21.11 12.92
N GLU A 240 2.64 21.19 13.74
CA GLU A 240 2.61 21.94 15.00
C GLU A 240 3.10 21.10 16.18
N ASN A 241 3.29 19.79 15.99
CA ASN A 241 3.73 18.88 17.04
C ASN A 241 5.22 19.08 17.33
N LYS A 242 5.54 19.54 18.54
CA LYS A 242 6.92 19.81 19.00
C LYS A 242 7.89 18.64 18.78
N LYS A 243 7.45 17.40 19.04
CA LYS A 243 8.31 16.22 18.85
C LYS A 243 8.61 15.97 17.37
N ASN A 244 7.66 16.24 16.48
CA ASN A 244 7.92 16.16 15.04
C ASN A 244 8.89 17.25 14.60
N ILE A 245 8.70 18.49 15.07
CA ILE A 245 9.63 19.60 14.79
C ILE A 245 11.05 19.22 15.21
N GLU A 246 11.23 18.68 16.41
CA GLU A 246 12.54 18.21 16.90
C GLU A 246 13.18 17.17 15.97
N ILE A 247 12.39 16.22 15.44
CA ILE A 247 12.91 15.21 14.49
C ILE A 247 13.36 15.87 13.18
N PHE A 248 12.62 16.86 12.67
CA PHE A 248 13.01 17.59 11.47
C PHE A 248 14.23 18.48 11.72
N ASP A 249 14.36 19.09 12.89
CA ASP A 249 15.54 19.87 13.28
C ASP A 249 16.79 18.98 13.41
N GLU A 250 16.65 17.78 13.98
CA GLU A 250 17.72 16.76 14.02
C GLU A 250 18.18 16.38 12.61
N LEU A 251 17.23 16.16 11.69
CA LEU A 251 17.50 15.89 10.28
C LEU A 251 18.23 17.05 9.62
N TYR A 252 17.76 18.29 9.82
CA TYR A 252 18.36 19.48 9.25
C TYR A 252 19.81 19.65 9.70
N LYS A 253 20.09 19.52 11.00
CA LYS A 253 21.46 19.58 11.55
C LYS A 253 22.36 18.53 10.88
N LYS A 254 21.90 17.28 10.80
CA LYS A 254 22.64 16.20 10.12
C LYS A 254 22.95 16.50 8.64
N ILE A 255 22.08 17.22 7.94
CA ILE A 255 22.32 17.63 6.54
C ILE A 255 23.33 18.79 6.48
N MET A 256 23.22 19.77 7.39
CA MET A 256 24.12 20.92 7.43
C MET A 256 25.55 20.56 7.85
N ASP A 257 25.73 19.45 8.58
CA ASP A 257 27.03 18.91 8.96
C ASP A 257 27.72 18.09 7.82
N ILE A 258 27.13 18.04 6.61
CA ILE A 258 27.67 17.38 5.40
C ILE A 258 28.43 18.40 4.55
#